data_AF-A0A212PKF2-F1
#
_entry.id   AF-A0A212PKF2-F1
#
_cell.length_a   1.000
_cell.length_b   1.000
_cell.length_c   1.000
_cell.angle_alpha   90.00
_cell.angle_beta   90.00
_cell.angle_gamma   90.00
#
_symmetry.space_group_name_H-M   'P 1'
#
loop_
_entity.id
_entity.type
_entity.pdbx_description
1 polymer ?
#
loop_
_entity_poly.entity_id
_entity_poly.type
_entity_poly.pdbx_seq_one_letter_code
_entity_poly.pdbx_strand_id
1 'polypeptide(L)'
;MKPVSLMSLMLLVPLAFTGCGNTTVEVGASSALLDSESCTSCHDTAISRVTGELVAEQWKRSVHATRNGAGCRDCHEPAPGHPNSCWGCHGGIPAPSSRTHDVVQNPDTSLKCLVCHSAQTLGAPHFSTVTVLNAGTAAYPASFADGRYVGNCLACHDPHDPTTEMPLTRQWAASGHGETTAAAWAAHDFKARGTSGAIPAASVAEDCVRCHTTTGYINYVTSGFKNISGWGRQNLVNLPDGNGTPNHFNASDLTKQVLACNGCHDDGSGNAYNWKRLRSVGRVPAYVNYSSRFGKVLINDLLPDLAASNTCVPCHTSRQSGRSIKALETAEAASGVFAVFSSAGGLPFVDAHDMTAGSTVYRTSGYEYVGRDYTNLPHYEHDEIGLRSSGLESNGTGTNGPCIGCHMTSAEGHSLKVVQEENDAAKVLTGGVGITAISSRMCVVCHSGADARTASSMQREKEGFNAALAALAKALKNRGFVFRGNPASFSNKNWQTDRGGIGGFGAGTGGRTLGAAFNFNLLRRDTGAYVHNNIYAKRLIHDSIHWIVNGPNGAVSVENAIRSLPNDPALIFGLDGSTINFDNAVKSAAIAYLLGTDLNPTGTGGARP
;
A
#
# COMPACT_ATOMS: atom_id res chain seq x y z
N MET A 1 -14.42 -64.33 6.46
CA MET A 1 -13.05 -64.68 6.06
C MET A 1 -12.18 -63.43 6.18
N LYS A 2 -11.27 -63.39 7.17
CA LYS A 2 -9.97 -62.68 7.03
C LYS A 2 -9.06 -63.56 6.14
N PRO A 3 -7.88 -63.13 5.61
CA PRO A 3 -7.09 -61.89 5.78
C PRO A 3 -6.75 -61.25 4.39
N VAL A 4 -6.02 -60.15 4.19
CA VAL A 4 -4.57 -59.94 4.40
C VAL A 4 -4.27 -58.44 4.43
N SER A 5 -3.50 -58.06 5.43
CA SER A 5 -2.91 -56.74 5.66
C SER A 5 -1.71 -56.55 4.73
N LEU A 6 -1.68 -55.48 3.93
CA LEU A 6 -0.47 -55.04 3.25
C LEU A 6 0.11 -53.84 4.00
N MET A 7 1.20 -54.13 4.71
CA MET A 7 2.02 -53.20 5.46
C MET A 7 2.81 -52.36 4.44
N SER A 8 2.36 -51.14 4.15
CA SER A 8 3.13 -50.20 3.32
C SER A 8 4.33 -49.68 4.12
N LEU A 9 5.49 -50.17 3.71
CA LEU A 9 6.82 -49.73 4.08
C LEU A 9 6.94 -48.22 3.85
N MET A 10 7.01 -47.42 4.91
CA MET A 10 7.47 -46.03 4.85
C MET A 10 8.94 -46.04 4.44
N LEU A 11 9.21 -45.86 3.14
CA LEU A 11 10.51 -45.42 2.67
C LEU A 11 10.74 -43.98 3.15
N LEU A 12 11.57 -43.85 4.18
CA LEU A 12 12.28 -42.61 4.49
C LEU A 12 13.15 -42.25 3.28
N VAL A 13 12.67 -41.30 2.47
CA VAL A 13 13.50 -40.63 1.46
C VAL A 13 14.35 -39.61 2.22
N PRO A 14 15.69 -39.76 2.29
CA PRO A 14 16.53 -38.69 2.81
C PRO A 14 16.45 -37.52 1.84
N LEU A 15 16.00 -36.36 2.34
CA LEU A 15 16.21 -35.08 1.66
C LEU A 15 17.72 -34.92 1.46
N ALA A 16 18.17 -34.94 0.21
CA ALA A 16 19.53 -34.63 -0.15
C ALA A 16 19.80 -33.14 0.18
N PHE A 17 20.59 -32.91 1.23
CA PHE A 17 21.23 -31.63 1.48
C PHE A 17 22.33 -31.45 0.43
N THR A 18 22.08 -30.63 -0.60
CA THR A 18 23.15 -30.10 -1.45
C THR A 18 23.75 -28.89 -0.75
N GLY A 19 24.84 -29.12 0.01
CA GLY A 19 25.76 -28.06 0.41
C GLY A 19 26.48 -27.50 -0.81
N CYS A 20 26.63 -26.17 -0.86
CA CYS A 20 27.30 -25.48 -1.97
C CYS A 20 28.83 -25.51 -1.76
N GLY A 21 29.48 -26.59 -2.21
CA GLY A 21 30.93 -26.60 -2.41
C GLY A 21 31.22 -26.71 -3.89
N ASN A 22 31.73 -25.65 -4.53
CA ASN A 22 32.10 -25.73 -5.94
C ASN A 22 33.53 -26.32 -6.08
N THR A 23 33.56 -27.54 -6.61
CA THR A 23 34.63 -28.32 -7.23
C THR A 23 36.14 -28.00 -7.02
N THR A 24 36.82 -29.04 -6.51
CA THR A 24 38.26 -29.41 -6.61
C THR A 24 39.28 -28.76 -5.66
N VAL A 25 39.19 -29.11 -4.37
CA VAL A 25 40.24 -29.89 -3.67
C VAL A 25 39.51 -30.77 -2.63
N GLU A 26 39.73 -32.08 -2.65
CA GLU A 26 39.33 -32.93 -1.50
C GLU A 26 40.21 -32.56 -0.30
N VAL A 27 39.76 -31.57 0.47
CA VAL A 27 40.15 -31.37 1.87
C VAL A 27 38.84 -31.45 2.64
N GLY A 28 38.74 -32.39 3.58
CA GLY A 28 37.47 -32.81 4.20
C GLY A 28 36.54 -31.64 4.51
N ALA A 29 35.29 -31.72 4.02
CA ALA A 29 34.32 -30.63 4.09
C ALA A 29 34.24 -30.05 5.52
N SER A 30 34.84 -28.88 5.70
CA SER A 30 34.71 -28.08 6.91
C SER A 30 33.28 -27.55 6.97
N SER A 31 32.75 -27.41 8.18
CA SER A 31 31.49 -26.69 8.36
C SER A 31 31.72 -25.20 8.08
N ALA A 32 30.69 -24.50 7.59
CA ALA A 32 30.64 -23.05 7.50
C ALA A 32 31.04 -22.38 8.81
N LEU A 33 30.81 -23.05 9.94
CA LEU A 33 31.29 -22.67 11.27
C LEU A 33 32.81 -22.71 11.38
N LEU A 34 33.43 -23.85 11.07
CA LEU A 34 34.90 -23.99 11.07
C LEU A 34 35.57 -23.01 10.09
N ASP A 35 34.95 -22.79 8.92
CA ASP A 35 35.45 -21.82 7.93
C ASP A 35 35.39 -20.38 8.47
N SER A 36 34.33 -20.04 9.17
CA SER A 36 34.10 -18.70 9.72
C SER A 36 34.85 -18.43 11.02
N GLU A 37 35.19 -19.46 11.82
CA GLU A 37 35.98 -19.33 13.05
C GLU A 37 37.35 -18.66 12.78
N SER A 38 38.00 -19.05 11.68
CA SER A 38 39.27 -18.43 11.25
C SER A 38 39.13 -16.91 11.00
N CYS A 39 37.98 -16.48 10.45
CA CYS A 39 37.71 -15.08 10.13
C CYS A 39 37.30 -14.29 11.38
N THR A 40 36.37 -14.84 12.16
CA THR A 40 35.84 -14.19 13.37
C THR A 40 36.90 -14.00 14.45
N SER A 41 37.97 -14.79 14.47
CA SER A 41 39.11 -14.56 15.38
C SER A 41 39.83 -13.21 15.20
N CYS A 42 39.78 -12.62 14.00
CA CYS A 42 40.33 -11.29 13.70
C CYS A 42 39.26 -10.22 13.47
N HIS A 43 38.02 -10.63 13.20
CA HIS A 43 36.89 -9.74 12.88
C HIS A 43 35.78 -9.74 13.95
N ASP A 44 36.07 -10.20 15.17
CA ASP A 44 35.14 -10.21 16.31
C ASP A 44 34.64 -8.81 16.71
N THR A 45 35.40 -7.77 16.40
CA THR A 45 35.08 -6.36 16.65
C THR A 45 34.44 -5.63 15.47
N ALA A 46 34.23 -6.31 14.32
CA ALA A 46 33.62 -5.68 13.16
C ALA A 46 32.15 -5.34 13.43
N ILE A 47 31.77 -4.08 13.25
CA ILE A 47 30.40 -3.59 13.48
C ILE A 47 29.69 -3.39 12.14
N SER A 48 28.47 -3.90 12.02
CA SER A 48 27.60 -3.61 10.88
C SER A 48 27.25 -2.12 10.87
N ARG A 49 27.58 -1.42 9.79
CA ARG A 49 27.24 0.00 9.61
C ARG A 49 25.72 0.24 9.60
N VAL A 50 24.96 -0.81 9.32
CA VAL A 50 23.51 -0.78 9.19
C VAL A 50 22.87 -1.07 10.55
N THR A 51 23.16 -2.21 11.17
CA THR A 51 22.49 -2.60 12.43
C THR A 51 23.17 -2.09 13.71
N GLY A 52 24.45 -1.70 13.64
CA GLY A 52 25.25 -1.27 14.78
C GLY A 52 25.76 -2.42 15.67
N GLU A 53 25.50 -3.67 15.30
CA GLU A 53 25.88 -4.86 16.06
C GLU A 53 27.15 -5.52 15.51
N LEU A 54 27.82 -6.33 16.35
CA LEU A 54 29.01 -7.10 15.95
C LEU A 54 28.65 -8.14 14.88
N VAL A 55 29.23 -8.03 13.69
CA VAL A 55 28.95 -8.88 12.52
C VAL A 55 29.11 -10.37 12.84
N ALA A 56 30.13 -10.74 13.61
CA ALA A 56 30.35 -12.13 14.02
C ALA A 56 29.19 -12.69 14.84
N GLU A 57 28.63 -11.89 15.76
CA GLU A 57 27.47 -12.28 16.57
C GLU A 57 26.17 -12.32 15.76
N GLN A 58 26.06 -11.49 14.72
CA GLN A 58 24.97 -11.57 13.74
C GLN A 58 25.03 -12.86 12.95
N TRP A 59 26.21 -13.15 12.40
CA TRP A 59 26.40 -14.36 11.60
C TRP A 59 26.14 -15.62 12.42
N LYS A 60 26.61 -15.73 13.66
CA LYS A 60 26.40 -16.92 14.52
C LYS A 60 24.92 -17.30 14.73
N ARG A 61 24.02 -16.32 14.79
CA ARG A 61 22.56 -16.55 14.94
C ARG A 61 21.81 -16.69 13.61
N SER A 62 22.47 -16.40 12.50
CA SER A 62 21.88 -16.55 11.16
C SER A 62 21.55 -17.99 10.81
N VAL A 63 20.64 -18.18 9.85
CA VAL A 63 20.43 -19.48 9.21
C VAL A 63 21.65 -19.92 8.38
N HIS A 64 22.51 -18.99 7.96
CA HIS A 64 23.77 -19.31 7.28
C HIS A 64 24.71 -20.09 8.21
N ALA A 65 24.84 -19.67 9.47
CA ALA A 65 25.62 -20.41 10.47
C ALA A 65 24.87 -21.64 11.00
N THR A 66 23.66 -21.43 11.52
CA THR A 66 22.92 -22.47 12.28
C THR A 66 22.48 -23.67 11.44
N ARG A 67 22.43 -23.52 10.11
CA ARG A 67 22.13 -24.63 9.17
C ARG A 67 23.30 -25.02 8.30
N ASN A 68 24.51 -24.54 8.61
CA ASN A 68 25.70 -24.80 7.81
C ASN A 68 25.51 -24.40 6.33
N GLY A 69 24.82 -23.29 6.09
CA GLY A 69 24.38 -22.83 4.77
C GLY A 69 25.40 -21.96 4.04
N ALA A 70 26.13 -21.09 4.76
CA ALA A 70 27.21 -20.29 4.22
C ALA A 70 28.14 -19.74 5.34
N GLY A 71 29.44 -19.77 5.11
CA GLY A 71 30.46 -19.14 5.94
C GLY A 71 30.89 -17.76 5.43
N CYS A 72 31.72 -17.05 6.20
CA CYS A 72 32.23 -15.72 5.82
C CYS A 72 32.93 -15.75 4.46
N ARG A 73 33.69 -16.83 4.20
CA ARG A 73 34.43 -17.03 2.96
C ARG A 73 33.49 -17.05 1.76
N ASP A 74 32.40 -17.80 1.77
CA ASP A 74 31.48 -17.95 0.62
C ASP A 74 31.00 -16.61 0.03
N CYS A 75 30.80 -15.61 0.90
CA CYS A 75 30.39 -14.27 0.49
C CYS A 75 31.57 -13.32 0.22
N HIS A 76 32.68 -13.48 0.95
CA HIS A 76 33.80 -12.53 0.95
C HIS A 76 35.09 -13.09 0.31
N GLU A 77 35.01 -14.21 -0.42
CA GLU A 77 36.16 -14.90 -1.03
C GLU A 77 37.13 -13.94 -1.71
N PRO A 78 38.44 -14.15 -1.51
CA PRO A 78 39.36 -13.06 -1.25
C PRO A 78 39.54 -12.13 -2.45
N ALA A 79 39.44 -10.83 -2.17
CA ALA A 79 40.03 -9.81 -3.03
C ALA A 79 41.56 -9.97 -3.08
N PRO A 80 42.23 -9.59 -4.17
CA PRO A 80 43.67 -9.35 -4.16
C PRO A 80 44.01 -8.38 -3.01
N GLY A 81 44.71 -8.88 -1.98
CA GLY A 81 45.06 -8.09 -0.79
C GLY A 81 44.41 -8.50 0.54
N HIS A 82 43.49 -9.48 0.57
CA HIS A 82 43.29 -10.27 1.80
C HIS A 82 44.56 -11.09 2.07
N PRO A 83 44.98 -11.29 3.33
CA PRO A 83 46.22 -11.97 3.61
C PRO A 83 46.14 -13.44 3.18
N ASN A 84 46.54 -13.73 1.94
CA ASN A 84 47.15 -15.00 1.56
C ASN A 84 48.58 -15.08 2.11
N SER A 85 48.89 -14.30 3.15
CA SER A 85 50.24 -13.93 3.48
C SER A 85 50.69 -14.75 4.68
N CYS A 86 51.46 -15.80 4.37
CA CYS A 86 52.42 -16.44 5.28
C CYS A 86 53.27 -15.43 6.08
N TRP A 87 53.26 -14.16 5.66
CA TRP A 87 53.83 -12.95 6.24
C TRP A 87 53.50 -12.70 7.71
N GLY A 88 52.30 -13.04 8.20
CA GLY A 88 51.95 -12.93 9.62
C GLY A 88 52.83 -13.80 10.53
N CYS A 89 53.44 -14.86 9.98
CA CYS A 89 54.38 -15.74 10.67
C CYS A 89 55.84 -15.60 10.17
N HIS A 90 56.11 -14.93 9.04
CA HIS A 90 57.43 -14.95 8.37
C HIS A 90 58.10 -13.58 8.06
N GLY A 91 57.58 -12.44 8.53
CA GLY A 91 58.37 -11.21 8.75
C GLY A 91 59.14 -10.61 7.55
N GLY A 92 58.46 -10.26 6.45
CA GLY A 92 59.05 -9.52 5.31
C GLY A 92 58.56 -8.08 5.17
N ILE A 93 59.14 -7.25 4.30
CA ILE A 93 58.90 -5.78 4.22
C ILE A 93 57.61 -5.42 3.44
N PRO A 94 56.83 -4.39 3.83
CA PRO A 94 55.59 -4.01 3.15
C PRO A 94 55.83 -3.36 1.77
N ALA A 95 54.91 -3.60 0.83
CA ALA A 95 54.81 -2.81 -0.39
C ALA A 95 54.33 -1.37 -0.06
N PRO A 96 54.85 -0.35 -0.75
CA PRO A 96 54.55 1.04 -0.41
C PRO A 96 53.13 1.43 -0.87
N SER A 97 52.39 2.02 0.06
CA SER A 97 51.21 2.87 -0.13
C SER A 97 50.00 2.32 -0.88
N SER A 98 49.15 1.57 -0.18
CA SER A 98 47.69 1.76 -0.26
C SER A 98 47.04 1.43 1.08
N ARG A 99 46.60 2.46 1.82
CA ARG A 99 45.90 2.34 3.11
C ARG A 99 44.43 1.92 2.94
N THR A 100 44.17 0.76 2.37
CA THR A 100 42.83 0.13 2.45
C THR A 100 42.99 -1.38 2.42
N HIS A 101 43.01 -2.01 3.60
CA HIS A 101 42.69 -3.44 3.76
C HIS A 101 41.17 -3.66 3.62
N ASP A 102 40.53 -2.93 2.70
CA ASP A 102 39.10 -3.03 2.50
C ASP A 102 38.80 -4.34 1.78
N VAL A 103 37.83 -5.09 2.29
CA VAL A 103 37.06 -6.03 1.48
C VAL A 103 36.35 -5.17 0.43
N VAL A 104 37.00 -4.85 -0.68
CA VAL A 104 36.51 -3.84 -1.66
C VAL A 104 35.27 -4.33 -2.42
N GLN A 105 34.88 -5.59 -2.27
CA GLN A 105 33.74 -6.16 -2.97
C GLN A 105 32.57 -6.36 -2.02
N ASN A 106 31.54 -5.52 -2.20
CA ASN A 106 30.22 -5.78 -1.63
C ASN A 106 29.74 -7.14 -2.21
N PRO A 107 29.48 -8.16 -1.36
CA PRO A 107 29.08 -9.49 -1.83
C PRO A 107 27.81 -9.46 -2.67
N ASP A 108 26.94 -8.50 -2.40
CA ASP A 108 25.69 -8.29 -3.14
C ASP A 108 25.96 -7.84 -4.58
N THR A 109 26.68 -6.72 -4.77
CA THR A 109 27.03 -6.22 -6.11
C THR A 109 27.93 -7.18 -6.89
N SER A 110 28.60 -8.10 -6.19
CA SER A 110 29.43 -9.16 -6.76
C SER A 110 28.64 -10.44 -7.05
N LEU A 111 27.31 -10.39 -6.90
CA LEU A 111 26.34 -11.46 -7.18
C LEU A 111 26.59 -12.76 -6.40
N LYS A 112 27.26 -12.67 -5.24
CA LYS A 112 27.58 -13.84 -4.41
C LYS A 112 26.33 -14.48 -3.82
N CYS A 113 25.30 -13.67 -3.52
CA CYS A 113 24.01 -14.18 -3.07
C CYS A 113 23.37 -15.13 -4.09
N LEU A 114 23.52 -14.84 -5.39
CA LEU A 114 22.87 -15.60 -6.47
C LEU A 114 23.49 -16.97 -6.73
N VAL A 115 24.67 -17.25 -6.15
CA VAL A 115 25.28 -18.59 -6.19
C VAL A 115 24.37 -19.62 -5.52
N CYS A 116 23.72 -19.22 -4.41
CA CYS A 116 22.85 -20.08 -3.62
C CYS A 116 21.36 -19.69 -3.75
N HIS A 117 21.07 -18.39 -3.90
CA HIS A 117 19.71 -17.84 -4.01
C HIS A 117 19.35 -17.58 -5.46
N SER A 118 18.64 -18.53 -6.08
CA SER A 118 18.24 -18.48 -7.48
C SER A 118 16.74 -18.72 -7.61
N ALA A 119 16.21 -18.56 -8.83
CA ALA A 119 14.83 -18.93 -9.11
C ALA A 119 14.56 -20.42 -8.85
N GLN A 120 15.58 -21.27 -8.94
CA GLN A 120 15.49 -22.69 -8.64
C GLN A 120 15.37 -22.97 -7.14
N THR A 121 16.06 -22.17 -6.29
CA THR A 121 16.11 -22.41 -4.84
C THR A 121 15.07 -21.62 -4.06
N LEU A 122 14.72 -20.40 -4.50
CA LEU A 122 13.72 -19.54 -3.84
C LEU A 122 12.37 -19.50 -4.57
N GLY A 123 12.33 -19.82 -5.87
CA GLY A 123 11.10 -19.83 -6.65
C GLY A 123 10.36 -18.50 -6.74
N ALA A 124 9.17 -18.54 -7.31
CA ALA A 124 8.18 -17.48 -7.14
C ALA A 124 7.60 -17.53 -5.71
N PRO A 125 7.32 -16.39 -5.05
CA PRO A 125 7.31 -15.02 -5.58
C PRO A 125 8.65 -14.26 -5.57
N HIS A 126 9.75 -14.84 -5.06
CA HIS A 126 11.04 -14.13 -4.96
C HIS A 126 11.61 -13.79 -6.34
N PHE A 127 11.72 -14.80 -7.20
CA PHE A 127 12.16 -14.66 -8.58
C PHE A 127 11.08 -15.27 -9.49
N SER A 128 10.44 -14.47 -10.33
CA SER A 128 9.61 -15.03 -11.40
C SER A 128 10.53 -15.42 -12.56
N THR A 129 10.55 -16.70 -12.94
CA THR A 129 11.34 -17.20 -14.08
C THR A 129 10.83 -16.58 -15.39
N VAL A 130 11.68 -15.87 -16.12
CA VAL A 130 11.31 -15.20 -17.39
C VAL A 130 11.93 -15.95 -18.57
N THR A 131 11.17 -16.84 -19.21
CA THR A 131 11.45 -17.28 -20.59
C THR A 131 10.35 -16.76 -21.53
N VAL A 132 10.81 -16.31 -22.69
CA VAL A 132 10.22 -15.33 -23.64
C VAL A 132 8.79 -15.64 -24.14
N LEU A 133 8.06 -14.55 -24.48
CA LEU A 133 6.85 -14.43 -25.35
C LEU A 133 5.46 -14.43 -24.69
N ASN A 134 5.07 -13.30 -24.06
CA ASN A 134 3.87 -12.50 -24.40
C ASN A 134 3.54 -11.46 -23.30
N ALA A 135 3.84 -10.19 -23.57
CA ALA A 135 3.43 -9.07 -22.72
C ALA A 135 1.92 -8.84 -22.87
N GLY A 136 1.11 -9.18 -21.84
CA GLY A 136 -0.30 -8.78 -21.81
C GLY A 136 -1.28 -9.68 -21.06
N THR A 137 -0.86 -10.78 -20.43
CA THR A 137 -1.78 -11.67 -19.71
C THR A 137 -1.43 -11.81 -18.23
N ALA A 138 -2.35 -12.34 -17.43
CA ALA A 138 -2.17 -12.72 -16.02
C ALA A 138 -1.04 -13.75 -15.77
N ALA A 139 -0.30 -14.14 -16.80
CA ALA A 139 0.75 -15.16 -16.78
C ALA A 139 2.06 -14.73 -16.09
N TYR A 140 2.28 -13.43 -15.85
CA TYR A 140 3.46 -12.94 -15.13
C TYR A 140 3.04 -12.18 -13.87
N PRO A 141 3.19 -12.79 -12.67
CA PRO A 141 2.92 -12.11 -11.40
C PRO A 141 3.99 -11.02 -11.16
N ALA A 142 3.71 -10.11 -10.22
CA ALA A 142 4.79 -9.30 -9.68
C ALA A 142 5.78 -10.19 -8.91
N SER A 143 6.98 -9.68 -8.66
CA SER A 143 7.99 -10.37 -7.86
C SER A 143 8.59 -9.44 -6.82
N PHE A 144 9.16 -10.03 -5.78
CA PHE A 144 9.88 -9.29 -4.74
C PHE A 144 11.17 -8.69 -5.31
N ALA A 145 11.85 -9.44 -6.18
CA ALA A 145 13.02 -9.00 -6.92
C ALA A 145 12.74 -9.04 -8.43
N ASP A 146 12.95 -7.91 -9.09
CA ASP A 146 13.04 -7.79 -10.55
C ASP A 146 14.50 -7.59 -11.00
N GLY A 147 14.73 -7.30 -12.28
CA GLY A 147 16.07 -7.07 -12.83
C GLY A 147 16.87 -5.95 -12.15
N ARG A 148 16.22 -4.99 -11.46
CA ARG A 148 16.89 -3.92 -10.69
C ARG A 148 17.42 -4.39 -9.34
N TYR A 149 16.98 -5.55 -8.86
CA TYR A 149 17.42 -6.14 -7.59
C TYR A 149 18.56 -7.16 -7.77
N VAL A 150 18.97 -7.44 -9.00
CA VAL A 150 20.17 -8.23 -9.29
C VAL A 150 21.39 -7.48 -8.77
N GLY A 151 22.01 -8.02 -7.72
CA GLY A 151 23.12 -7.39 -7.00
C GLY A 151 22.72 -6.22 -6.10
N ASN A 152 21.45 -6.20 -5.68
CA ASN A 152 20.90 -5.25 -4.70
C ASN A 152 19.93 -5.97 -3.73
N CYS A 153 20.29 -7.17 -3.29
CA CYS A 153 19.57 -7.97 -2.28
C CYS A 153 19.56 -7.29 -0.90
N LEU A 154 20.57 -6.46 -0.59
CA LEU A 154 20.65 -5.65 0.64
C LEU A 154 19.58 -4.54 0.71
N ALA A 155 18.86 -4.31 -0.39
CA ALA A 155 17.64 -3.51 -0.36
C ALA A 155 16.53 -4.15 0.49
N CYS A 156 16.66 -5.42 0.86
CA CYS A 156 15.71 -6.11 1.74
C CYS A 156 16.44 -6.85 2.87
N HIS A 157 17.48 -7.62 2.54
CA HIS A 157 18.01 -8.66 3.43
C HIS A 157 19.30 -8.29 4.17
N ASP A 158 19.37 -8.63 5.45
CA ASP A 158 20.59 -8.64 6.23
C ASP A 158 21.32 -9.95 5.95
N PRO A 159 22.49 -9.93 5.29
CA PRO A 159 23.21 -11.14 4.95
C PRO A 159 23.86 -11.78 6.19
N HIS A 160 24.07 -10.98 7.25
CA HIS A 160 24.69 -11.44 8.48
C HIS A 160 23.66 -11.96 9.47
N ASP A 161 22.42 -11.47 9.47
CA ASP A 161 21.34 -12.02 10.32
C ASP A 161 19.97 -12.05 9.63
N PRO A 162 19.80 -12.92 8.62
CA PRO A 162 18.49 -13.13 8.01
C PRO A 162 17.47 -13.72 9.00
N THR A 163 17.90 -14.42 10.06
CA THR A 163 16.99 -15.10 11.00
C THR A 163 16.07 -14.12 11.71
N THR A 164 16.62 -13.02 12.21
CA THR A 164 15.84 -12.00 12.94
C THR A 164 14.91 -11.21 12.02
N GLU A 165 15.25 -11.10 10.74
CA GLU A 165 14.47 -10.39 9.73
C GLU A 165 13.32 -11.23 9.15
N MET A 166 13.46 -12.56 9.13
CA MET A 166 12.48 -13.48 8.53
C MET A 166 11.02 -13.28 8.98
N PRO A 167 10.71 -13.05 10.28
CA PRO A 167 9.34 -12.75 10.69
C PRO A 167 8.79 -11.45 10.06
N LEU A 168 9.62 -10.41 9.94
CA LEU A 168 9.23 -9.11 9.39
C LEU A 168 8.98 -9.21 7.89
N THR A 169 9.87 -9.87 7.14
CA THR A 169 9.69 -10.10 5.70
C THR A 169 8.49 -10.98 5.39
N ARG A 170 8.18 -11.98 6.23
CA ARG A 170 6.95 -12.78 6.11
C ARG A 170 5.69 -11.96 6.34
N GLN A 171 5.68 -11.09 7.36
CA GLN A 171 4.57 -10.19 7.62
C GLN A 171 4.34 -9.23 6.43
N TRP A 172 5.41 -8.64 5.91
CA TRP A 172 5.35 -7.77 4.73
C TRP A 172 4.88 -8.54 3.49
N ALA A 173 5.41 -9.73 3.23
CA ALA A 173 5.03 -10.57 2.09
C ALA A 173 3.54 -10.98 2.14
N ALA A 174 2.98 -11.19 3.34
CA ALA A 174 1.57 -11.47 3.56
C ALA A 174 0.67 -10.21 3.55
N SER A 175 1.26 -9.01 3.49
CA SER A 175 0.54 -7.75 3.38
C SER A 175 0.15 -7.45 1.92
N GLY A 176 -0.76 -6.51 1.71
CA GLY A 176 -1.10 -6.04 0.37
C GLY A 176 0.07 -5.43 -0.42
N HIS A 177 1.13 -4.99 0.28
CA HIS A 177 2.35 -4.46 -0.36
C HIS A 177 3.26 -5.55 -0.93
N GLY A 178 3.22 -6.75 -0.36
CA GLY A 178 3.95 -7.92 -0.85
C GLY A 178 3.10 -8.87 -1.71
N GLU A 179 1.79 -8.66 -1.84
CA GLU A 179 0.92 -9.60 -2.58
C GLU A 179 1.15 -9.54 -4.09
N THR A 180 2.05 -10.40 -4.59
CA THR A 180 2.48 -10.43 -6.00
C THR A 180 1.39 -10.65 -7.04
N THR A 181 0.24 -11.17 -6.63
CA THR A 181 -0.90 -11.43 -7.53
C THR A 181 -1.98 -10.35 -7.49
N ALA A 182 -1.89 -9.41 -6.54
CA ALA A 182 -2.88 -8.35 -6.39
C ALA A 182 -2.92 -7.45 -7.63
N ALA A 183 -4.11 -6.99 -8.00
CA ALA A 183 -4.31 -6.08 -9.13
C ALA A 183 -3.44 -4.81 -9.04
N ALA A 184 -3.14 -4.34 -7.82
CA ALA A 184 -2.25 -3.21 -7.57
C ALA A 184 -0.84 -3.40 -8.15
N TRP A 185 -0.36 -4.64 -8.32
CA TRP A 185 0.98 -4.91 -8.84
C TRP A 185 0.93 -5.68 -10.16
N ALA A 186 -0.12 -6.49 -10.35
CA ALA A 186 -0.20 -7.47 -11.43
C ALA A 186 -1.14 -7.07 -12.59
N ALA A 187 -2.06 -6.11 -12.43
CA ALA A 187 -3.07 -5.82 -13.45
C ALA A 187 -2.47 -5.26 -14.76
N HIS A 188 -1.35 -4.55 -14.67
CA HIS A 188 -0.65 -3.95 -15.79
C HIS A 188 0.87 -4.06 -15.59
N ASP A 189 1.64 -3.86 -16.66
CA ASP A 189 3.07 -3.54 -16.50
C ASP A 189 3.21 -2.08 -16.10
N PHE A 190 3.15 -1.83 -14.78
CA PHE A 190 3.22 -0.47 -14.24
C PHE A 190 4.58 0.21 -14.44
N LYS A 191 5.64 -0.54 -14.80
CA LYS A 191 6.96 0.04 -15.13
C LYS A 191 6.88 0.95 -16.35
N ALA A 192 5.97 0.66 -17.27
CA ALA A 192 5.73 1.46 -18.47
C ALA A 192 4.73 2.60 -18.26
N ARG A 193 3.94 2.58 -17.17
CA ARG A 193 2.81 3.51 -16.97
C ARG A 193 3.25 4.78 -16.24
N GLY A 194 4.15 5.51 -16.87
CA GLY A 194 4.67 6.79 -16.41
C GLY A 194 5.03 7.70 -17.59
N THR A 195 5.20 8.99 -17.33
CA THR A 195 5.41 9.99 -18.38
C THR A 195 6.75 10.69 -18.21
N SER A 196 7.65 10.52 -19.18
CA SER A 196 8.97 11.18 -19.17
C SER A 196 8.83 12.70 -19.28
N GLY A 197 9.59 13.44 -18.47
CA GLY A 197 9.62 14.91 -18.46
C GLY A 197 8.36 15.60 -17.93
N ALA A 198 7.32 14.85 -17.56
CA ALA A 198 6.12 15.40 -16.94
C ALA A 198 6.35 15.68 -15.45
N ILE A 199 5.78 16.79 -14.95
CA ILE A 199 5.79 17.15 -13.54
C ILE A 199 4.34 17.09 -13.05
N PRO A 200 4.01 16.27 -12.03
CA PRO A 200 2.64 16.12 -11.54
C PRO A 200 1.97 17.45 -11.18
N ALA A 201 2.72 18.36 -10.55
CA ALA A 201 2.24 19.68 -10.14
C ALA A 201 1.87 20.64 -11.29
N ALA A 202 2.23 20.31 -12.53
CA ALA A 202 2.08 21.20 -13.68
C ALA A 202 1.49 20.54 -14.94
N SER A 203 1.31 19.22 -14.95
CA SER A 203 0.92 18.51 -16.16
C SER A 203 -0.04 17.36 -15.88
N VAL A 204 -1.00 17.22 -16.80
CA VAL A 204 -1.91 16.07 -16.82
C VAL A 204 -1.23 14.94 -17.58
N ALA A 205 -0.70 13.96 -16.85
CA ALA A 205 0.11 12.87 -17.40
C ALA A 205 -0.22 11.52 -16.76
N GLU A 206 0.19 10.41 -17.41
CA GLU A 206 0.13 9.09 -16.80
C GLU A 206 1.20 8.97 -15.71
N ASP A 207 0.79 8.57 -14.52
CA ASP A 207 1.57 8.68 -13.29
C ASP A 207 1.51 7.43 -12.41
N CYS A 208 1.00 6.30 -12.93
CA CYS A 208 0.77 5.07 -12.17
C CYS A 208 2.07 4.49 -11.58
N VAL A 209 3.17 4.62 -12.31
CA VAL A 209 4.50 4.10 -11.93
C VAL A 209 4.96 4.59 -10.56
N ARG A 210 4.53 5.79 -10.14
CA ARG A 210 4.92 6.42 -8.87
C ARG A 210 4.36 5.71 -7.64
N CYS A 211 3.30 4.92 -7.80
CA CYS A 211 2.64 4.19 -6.72
C CYS A 211 2.76 2.67 -6.87
N HIS A 212 2.68 2.18 -8.11
CA HIS A 212 2.55 0.76 -8.41
C HIS A 212 3.90 0.07 -8.71
N THR A 213 5.00 0.73 -8.37
CA THR A 213 6.34 0.14 -8.39
C THR A 213 7.24 0.76 -7.32
N THR A 214 8.12 -0.03 -6.70
CA THR A 214 9.14 0.48 -5.77
C THR A 214 10.07 1.50 -6.41
N THR A 215 10.63 1.21 -7.58
CA THR A 215 11.58 2.10 -8.25
C THR A 215 10.92 3.41 -8.67
N GLY A 216 9.67 3.35 -9.17
CA GLY A 216 8.91 4.54 -9.51
C GLY A 216 8.56 5.38 -8.29
N TYR A 217 8.17 4.73 -7.18
CA TYR A 217 7.96 5.40 -5.91
C TYR A 217 9.22 6.11 -5.40
N ILE A 218 10.37 5.41 -5.37
CA ILE A 218 11.65 6.00 -4.94
C ILE A 218 12.02 7.19 -5.81
N ASN A 219 11.94 7.05 -7.15
CA ASN A 219 12.19 8.15 -8.08
C ASN A 219 11.29 9.36 -7.80
N TYR A 220 10.02 9.11 -7.50
CA TYR A 220 9.04 10.15 -7.23
C TYR A 220 9.36 10.90 -5.93
N VAL A 221 9.53 10.21 -4.80
CA VAL A 221 9.72 10.87 -3.50
C VAL A 221 11.11 11.52 -3.37
N THR A 222 12.16 10.92 -3.94
CA THR A 222 13.53 11.45 -3.87
C THR A 222 13.77 12.64 -4.80
N SER A 223 13.00 12.77 -5.89
CA SER A 223 13.06 13.92 -6.79
C SER A 223 12.28 15.14 -6.29
N GLY A 224 11.74 15.10 -5.07
CA GLY A 224 10.83 16.11 -4.55
C GLY A 224 9.49 16.12 -5.30
N PHE A 225 8.95 14.93 -5.57
CA PHE A 225 7.66 14.70 -6.22
C PHE A 225 7.57 15.15 -7.68
N LYS A 226 8.69 15.03 -8.42
CA LYS A 226 8.77 15.49 -9.83
C LYS A 226 8.86 14.35 -10.83
N ASN A 227 9.61 13.30 -10.53
CA ASN A 227 9.89 12.24 -11.48
C ASN A 227 8.82 11.15 -11.45
N ILE A 228 7.96 11.15 -12.46
CA ILE A 228 6.95 10.11 -12.72
C ILE A 228 7.23 9.35 -14.02
N SER A 229 8.50 9.31 -14.45
CA SER A 229 8.90 8.66 -15.69
C SER A 229 8.71 7.14 -15.58
N GLY A 230 8.16 6.54 -16.63
CA GLY A 230 8.23 5.09 -16.79
C GLY A 230 9.69 4.63 -16.83
N TRP A 231 9.96 3.46 -16.25
CA TRP A 231 11.30 2.89 -16.15
C TRP A 231 11.30 1.40 -16.58
N GLY A 232 10.42 1.02 -17.50
CA GLY A 232 10.38 -0.30 -18.15
C GLY A 232 10.70 -0.25 -19.65
N ARG A 233 10.23 -1.25 -20.42
CA ARG A 233 10.46 -1.44 -21.88
C ARG A 233 10.17 -0.25 -22.82
N GLN A 234 9.75 0.91 -22.32
CA GLN A 234 9.25 2.03 -23.13
C GLN A 234 10.23 3.20 -23.37
N ASN A 235 11.52 3.09 -23.02
CA ASN A 235 12.54 4.05 -23.54
C ASN A 235 13.12 3.63 -24.91
N LEU A 236 12.28 3.12 -25.82
CA LEU A 236 12.65 2.80 -27.22
C LEU A 236 12.15 3.85 -28.23
N VAL A 237 12.26 5.13 -27.90
CA VAL A 237 12.26 6.19 -28.91
C VAL A 237 13.61 6.90 -28.87
N ASN A 238 14.47 6.44 -29.79
CA ASN A 238 15.68 7.09 -30.29
C ASN A 238 16.70 7.60 -29.26
N LEU A 239 17.62 6.72 -28.85
CA LEU A 239 18.98 7.14 -28.54
C LEU A 239 19.96 6.31 -29.40
N PRO A 240 20.73 6.93 -30.31
CA PRO A 240 21.83 6.25 -30.97
C PRO A 240 22.98 6.07 -29.97
N ASP A 241 23.57 4.88 -29.91
CA ASP A 241 24.80 4.65 -29.17
C ASP A 241 25.97 5.21 -29.97
N GLY A 242 26.28 6.49 -29.77
CA GLY A 242 27.43 7.13 -30.40
C GLY A 242 28.81 6.54 -30.03
N ASN A 243 28.88 5.49 -29.22
CA ASN A 243 30.13 4.87 -28.75
C ASN A 243 30.17 3.32 -28.78
N GLY A 244 29.18 2.63 -29.37
CA GLY A 244 29.31 1.19 -29.70
C GLY A 244 29.57 0.24 -28.52
N THR A 245 29.15 0.55 -27.30
CA THR A 245 29.19 -0.37 -26.14
C THR A 245 27.77 -0.74 -25.68
N PRO A 246 27.42 -2.04 -25.54
CA PRO A 246 26.09 -2.46 -25.12
C PRO A 246 25.81 -2.06 -23.66
N ASN A 247 24.74 -1.28 -23.44
CA ASN A 247 24.14 -1.16 -22.12
C ASN A 247 23.44 -2.48 -21.76
N HIS A 248 23.81 -3.10 -20.62
CA HIS A 248 23.21 -4.32 -20.08
C HIS A 248 21.82 -4.08 -19.45
N PHE A 249 20.89 -3.45 -20.16
CA PHE A 249 19.47 -3.54 -19.81
C PHE A 249 18.82 -4.60 -20.68
N ASN A 250 18.51 -5.73 -20.07
CA ASN A 250 17.93 -6.85 -20.77
C ASN A 250 16.52 -6.45 -21.25
N ALA A 251 16.32 -6.39 -22.56
CA ALA A 251 15.00 -6.25 -23.18
C ALA A 251 14.04 -7.41 -22.80
N SER A 252 14.46 -8.34 -21.93
CA SER A 252 13.74 -9.52 -21.47
C SER A 252 13.10 -9.41 -20.07
N ASP A 253 13.31 -8.34 -19.29
CA ASP A 253 12.68 -8.25 -17.95
C ASP A 253 11.18 -7.90 -18.05
N LEU A 254 10.36 -8.95 -18.09
CA LEU A 254 8.89 -8.91 -18.11
C LEU A 254 8.26 -8.99 -16.71
N THR A 255 9.07 -9.02 -15.65
CA THR A 255 8.56 -9.10 -14.28
C THR A 255 7.85 -7.80 -13.91
N LYS A 256 6.87 -7.87 -13.00
CA LYS A 256 6.26 -6.67 -12.39
C LYS A 256 6.84 -6.50 -10.98
N GLN A 257 6.81 -5.29 -10.45
CA GLN A 257 7.46 -4.97 -9.18
C GLN A 257 6.41 -4.66 -8.11
N VAL A 258 6.51 -5.34 -6.97
CA VAL A 258 5.74 -4.96 -5.76
C VAL A 258 6.42 -3.78 -5.03
N LEU A 259 5.90 -3.36 -3.87
CA LEU A 259 6.55 -2.38 -2.99
C LEU A 259 7.53 -3.05 -2.02
N ALA A 260 8.80 -3.20 -2.41
CA ALA A 260 9.87 -3.81 -1.63
C ALA A 260 10.29 -2.96 -0.42
N CYS A 261 11.11 -3.56 0.45
CA CYS A 261 11.52 -2.98 1.73
C CYS A 261 12.17 -1.60 1.58
N ASN A 262 13.01 -1.40 0.55
CA ASN A 262 13.65 -0.11 0.28
C ASN A 262 12.69 0.98 -0.23
N GLY A 263 11.43 0.66 -0.52
CA GLY A 263 10.39 1.67 -0.70
C GLY A 263 10.18 2.48 0.58
N CYS A 264 10.10 1.79 1.72
CA CYS A 264 9.81 2.40 3.02
C CYS A 264 11.06 2.65 3.88
N HIS A 265 12.12 1.87 3.69
CA HIS A 265 13.33 1.91 4.51
C HIS A 265 14.53 2.39 3.68
N ASP A 266 15.43 3.15 4.30
CA ASP A 266 16.67 3.61 3.64
C ASP A 266 17.69 4.06 4.69
N ASP A 267 18.88 3.46 4.68
CA ASP A 267 20.03 3.89 5.46
C ASP A 267 20.75 5.11 4.87
N GLY A 268 20.22 5.68 3.78
CA GLY A 268 20.82 6.79 3.03
C GLY A 268 21.90 6.34 2.04
N SER A 269 22.19 5.04 1.99
CA SER A 269 23.06 4.39 1.01
C SER A 269 22.28 3.41 0.11
N GLY A 270 20.95 3.39 0.22
CA GLY A 270 20.08 2.51 -0.56
C GLY A 270 19.80 1.14 0.08
N ASN A 271 20.37 0.85 1.26
CA ASN A 271 20.10 -0.40 1.98
C ASN A 271 18.91 -0.24 2.92
N ALA A 272 18.17 -1.32 3.13
CA ALA A 272 16.92 -1.28 3.90
C ALA A 272 16.83 -2.34 5.01
N TYR A 273 17.77 -3.29 5.07
CA TYR A 273 17.72 -4.43 5.99
C TYR A 273 17.86 -4.11 7.49
N ASN A 274 18.24 -2.87 7.85
CA ASN A 274 18.15 -2.46 9.26
C ASN A 274 16.69 -2.44 9.72
N TRP A 275 15.73 -2.16 8.82
CA TRP A 275 14.33 -1.78 9.05
C TRP A 275 14.09 -0.64 10.08
N LYS A 276 15.07 -0.30 10.92
CA LYS A 276 15.03 0.74 11.95
C LYS A 276 15.04 2.15 11.37
N ARG A 277 15.53 2.32 10.13
CA ARG A 277 15.57 3.63 9.47
C ARG A 277 14.56 3.70 8.33
N LEU A 278 13.59 4.58 8.49
CA LEU A 278 12.60 4.90 7.47
C LEU A 278 13.20 5.84 6.43
N ARG A 279 12.77 5.67 5.18
CA ARG A 279 13.08 6.57 4.08
C ARG A 279 12.59 7.97 4.45
N SER A 280 13.46 8.95 4.29
CA SER A 280 13.08 10.35 4.50
C SER A 280 12.23 10.82 3.32
N VAL A 281 10.97 11.09 3.58
CA VAL A 281 10.02 11.66 2.62
C VAL A 281 9.56 13.00 3.15
N GLY A 282 9.77 14.05 2.35
CA GLY A 282 9.34 15.40 2.69
C GLY A 282 7.81 15.53 2.71
N ARG A 283 7.34 16.68 3.18
CA ARG A 283 5.92 17.04 3.18
C ARG A 283 5.30 16.79 1.80
N VAL A 284 4.21 16.03 1.78
CA VAL A 284 3.65 15.49 0.53
C VAL A 284 2.66 16.48 -0.10
N PRO A 285 2.92 16.90 -1.35
CA PRO A 285 1.89 17.49 -2.17
C PRO A 285 0.96 16.38 -2.68
N ALA A 286 -0.33 16.50 -2.41
CA ALA A 286 -1.34 15.63 -3.01
C ALA A 286 -1.79 16.24 -4.33
N TYR A 287 -1.50 15.51 -5.41
CA TYR A 287 -1.85 15.91 -6.77
C TYR A 287 -3.03 15.11 -7.27
N VAL A 288 -4.13 15.81 -7.52
CA VAL A 288 -5.28 15.24 -8.21
C VAL A 288 -5.28 15.74 -9.64
N ASN A 289 -5.30 14.78 -10.57
CA ASN A 289 -5.20 15.04 -11.99
C ASN A 289 -6.34 14.33 -12.73
N TYR A 290 -7.25 15.11 -13.31
CA TYR A 290 -8.34 14.60 -14.14
C TYR A 290 -8.29 15.20 -15.55
N SER A 291 -8.41 14.35 -16.57
CA SER A 291 -8.61 14.79 -17.96
C SER A 291 -9.93 14.27 -18.49
N SER A 292 -10.71 15.15 -19.08
CA SER A 292 -11.83 14.80 -19.96
C SER A 292 -11.78 15.66 -21.22
N ARG A 293 -12.65 15.36 -22.19
CA ARG A 293 -12.81 16.18 -23.40
C ARG A 293 -13.31 17.61 -23.13
N PHE A 294 -13.74 17.90 -21.90
CA PHE A 294 -14.27 19.21 -21.50
C PHE A 294 -13.38 19.99 -20.53
N GLY A 295 -12.25 19.41 -20.12
CA GLY A 295 -11.36 20.09 -19.20
C GLY A 295 -10.28 19.20 -18.63
N LYS A 296 -9.20 19.86 -18.27
CA LYS A 296 -8.11 19.31 -17.46
C LYS A 296 -8.21 19.95 -16.08
N VAL A 297 -8.26 19.14 -15.04
CA VAL A 297 -8.24 19.60 -13.66
C VAL A 297 -6.96 19.13 -13.03
N LEU A 298 -6.24 20.09 -12.46
CA LEU A 298 -5.08 19.85 -11.63
C LEU A 298 -5.33 20.54 -10.29
N ILE A 299 -5.40 19.76 -9.22
CA ILE A 299 -5.54 20.27 -7.87
C ILE A 299 -4.28 19.88 -7.12
N ASN A 300 -3.63 20.91 -6.58
CA ASN A 300 -2.41 20.79 -5.80
C ASN A 300 -2.78 21.08 -4.34
N ASP A 301 -2.89 20.02 -3.55
CA ASP A 301 -2.99 20.12 -2.10
C ASP A 301 -1.64 19.93 -1.47
N LEU A 302 -1.49 20.56 -0.31
CA LEU A 302 -0.31 20.35 0.51
C LEU A 302 -0.76 19.87 1.87
N LEU A 303 -0.70 18.54 2.05
CA LEU A 303 -0.97 17.92 3.34
C LEU A 303 0.01 18.44 4.40
N PRO A 304 -0.34 18.47 5.69
CA PRO A 304 0.62 18.81 6.73
C PRO A 304 1.83 17.85 6.69
N ASP A 305 2.93 18.22 7.33
CA ASP A 305 4.06 17.32 7.46
C ASP A 305 3.72 16.20 8.44
N LEU A 306 3.67 14.97 7.95
CA LEU A 306 3.22 13.80 8.72
C LEU A 306 4.38 13.01 9.32
N ALA A 307 5.54 13.65 9.47
CA ALA A 307 6.77 13.00 9.87
C ALA A 307 7.05 11.76 8.99
N ALA A 308 7.41 10.63 9.59
CA ALA A 308 7.72 9.43 8.82
C ALA A 308 6.51 8.84 8.05
N SER A 309 5.28 9.18 8.46
CA SER A 309 4.06 8.77 7.75
C SER A 309 3.91 9.44 6.37
N ASN A 310 4.72 10.46 6.05
CA ASN A 310 4.85 10.99 4.68
C ASN A 310 5.22 9.89 3.67
N THR A 311 5.81 8.77 4.10
CA THR A 311 6.08 7.61 3.23
C THR A 311 4.81 6.98 2.65
N CYS A 312 3.70 6.95 3.39
CA CYS A 312 2.48 6.26 2.97
C CYS A 312 1.64 7.10 1.98
N VAL A 313 1.62 8.40 2.22
CA VAL A 313 0.68 9.36 1.68
C VAL A 313 0.75 9.55 0.14
N PRO A 314 1.92 9.44 -0.54
CA PRO A 314 2.00 9.53 -2.00
C PRO A 314 1.08 8.56 -2.74
N CYS A 315 0.82 7.40 -2.15
CA CYS A 315 -0.03 6.36 -2.72
C CYS A 315 -1.44 6.36 -2.10
N HIS A 316 -1.57 6.77 -0.83
CA HIS A 316 -2.79 6.64 -0.04
C HIS A 316 -3.66 7.92 0.04
N THR A 317 -3.52 8.83 -0.93
CA THR A 317 -4.23 10.14 -0.96
C THR A 317 -5.17 10.33 -2.15
N SER A 318 -5.75 9.22 -2.63
CA SER A 318 -6.65 9.21 -3.80
C SER A 318 -5.94 9.67 -5.09
N ARG A 319 -6.53 9.38 -6.24
CA ARG A 319 -6.12 9.95 -7.52
C ARG A 319 -7.06 11.06 -8.00
N GLN A 320 -8.28 11.06 -7.45
CA GLN A 320 -9.33 12.05 -7.74
C GLN A 320 -9.95 12.56 -6.44
N SER A 321 -10.59 13.73 -6.53
CA SER A 321 -11.30 14.35 -5.41
C SER A 321 -12.63 14.94 -5.85
N GLY A 322 -13.54 15.15 -4.91
CA GLY A 322 -14.77 15.90 -5.11
C GLY A 322 -14.53 17.32 -5.58
N ARG A 323 -13.37 17.92 -5.27
CA ARG A 323 -12.95 19.20 -5.86
C ARG A 323 -12.69 19.13 -7.35
N SER A 324 -12.33 17.97 -7.89
CA SER A 324 -12.22 17.77 -9.34
C SER A 324 -13.58 17.90 -10.01
N ILE A 325 -14.61 17.32 -9.37
CA ILE A 325 -15.99 17.41 -9.84
C ILE A 325 -16.46 18.87 -9.75
N LYS A 326 -16.17 19.58 -8.64
CA LYS A 326 -16.50 21.01 -8.50
C LYS A 326 -15.82 21.87 -9.56
N ALA A 327 -14.56 21.61 -9.89
CA ALA A 327 -13.87 22.32 -10.96
C ALA A 327 -14.55 22.11 -12.32
N LEU A 328 -15.03 20.89 -12.59
CA LEU A 328 -15.84 20.60 -13.79
C LEU A 328 -17.20 21.30 -13.74
N GLU A 329 -17.84 21.40 -12.57
CA GLU A 329 -19.08 22.19 -12.39
C GLU A 329 -18.85 23.67 -12.70
N THR A 330 -17.76 24.25 -12.20
CA THR A 330 -17.39 25.64 -12.51
C THR A 330 -17.12 25.84 -14.01
N ALA A 331 -16.41 24.91 -14.65
CA ALA A 331 -16.15 24.97 -16.08
C ALA A 331 -17.45 24.83 -16.91
N GLU A 332 -18.36 23.92 -16.52
CA GLU A 332 -19.68 23.77 -17.15
C GLU A 332 -20.47 25.07 -17.03
N ALA A 333 -20.56 25.64 -15.82
CA ALA A 333 -21.28 26.90 -15.58
C ALA A 333 -20.71 28.06 -16.39
N ALA A 334 -19.38 28.17 -16.50
CA ALA A 334 -18.72 29.23 -17.27
C ALA A 334 -18.96 29.09 -18.80
N SER A 335 -19.11 27.87 -19.29
CA SER A 335 -19.34 27.62 -20.73
C SER A 335 -20.76 27.97 -21.20
N GLY A 336 -21.73 28.08 -20.29
CA GLY A 336 -23.15 28.18 -20.62
C GLY A 336 -23.74 26.91 -21.27
N VAL A 337 -22.94 25.86 -21.45
CA VAL A 337 -23.32 24.58 -22.05
C VAL A 337 -23.37 23.53 -20.95
N PHE A 338 -24.56 23.29 -20.41
CA PHE A 338 -24.81 22.31 -19.33
C PHE A 338 -24.80 20.85 -19.81
N ALA A 339 -23.79 20.48 -20.60
CA ALA A 339 -23.73 19.18 -21.23
C ALA A 339 -22.74 18.22 -20.56
N VAL A 340 -21.73 18.69 -19.81
CA VAL A 340 -20.61 17.87 -19.29
C VAL A 340 -21.14 16.67 -18.50
N PHE A 341 -22.10 16.91 -17.61
CA PHE A 341 -22.68 15.88 -16.76
C PHE A 341 -23.87 15.11 -17.39
N SER A 342 -24.27 15.47 -18.61
CA SER A 342 -25.36 14.79 -19.33
C SER A 342 -24.86 13.57 -20.11
N SER A 343 -25.78 12.76 -20.64
CA SER A 343 -25.45 11.71 -21.63
C SER A 343 -24.75 12.27 -22.87
N ALA A 344 -25.09 13.49 -23.27
CA ALA A 344 -24.45 14.13 -24.42
C ALA A 344 -23.01 14.52 -24.08
N GLY A 345 -22.71 14.82 -22.81
CA GLY A 345 -21.36 15.01 -22.29
C GLY A 345 -20.59 13.72 -22.11
N GLY A 346 -21.26 12.63 -21.74
CA GLY A 346 -20.61 11.33 -21.63
C GLY A 346 -19.43 11.33 -20.65
N LEU A 347 -19.41 12.23 -19.66
CA LEU A 347 -18.39 12.25 -18.62
C LEU A 347 -18.39 10.89 -17.92
N PRO A 348 -17.30 10.12 -18.00
CA PRO A 348 -17.21 8.87 -17.27
C PRO A 348 -17.19 9.15 -15.77
N PHE A 349 -17.48 8.11 -14.98
CA PHE A 349 -17.36 8.19 -13.54
C PHE A 349 -15.95 8.68 -13.14
N VAL A 350 -15.89 9.65 -12.22
CA VAL A 350 -14.65 10.11 -11.60
C VAL A 350 -14.34 9.15 -10.44
N ASP A 351 -13.33 8.32 -10.59
CA ASP A 351 -12.96 7.29 -9.63
C ASP A 351 -11.96 7.83 -8.61
N ALA A 352 -12.26 7.71 -7.31
CA ALA A 352 -11.36 8.14 -6.24
C ALA A 352 -10.00 7.42 -6.28
N HIS A 353 -9.96 6.22 -6.87
CA HIS A 353 -8.85 5.27 -6.84
C HIS A 353 -8.62 4.67 -5.44
N ASP A 354 -8.00 3.49 -5.35
CA ASP A 354 -8.02 2.67 -4.12
C ASP A 354 -7.22 3.25 -2.95
N MET A 355 -7.59 2.82 -1.73
CA MET A 355 -6.88 3.07 -0.47
C MET A 355 -6.68 4.54 -0.12
N THR A 356 -7.77 5.32 -0.14
CA THR A 356 -7.80 6.78 0.03
C THR A 356 -7.66 7.29 1.47
N ALA A 357 -7.14 6.47 2.38
CA ALA A 357 -7.14 6.71 3.83
C ALA A 357 -6.58 8.09 4.22
N GLY A 358 -5.45 8.49 3.63
CA GLY A 358 -4.82 9.79 3.92
C GLY A 358 -5.74 10.95 3.55
N SER A 359 -6.50 10.83 2.45
CA SER A 359 -7.46 11.87 2.09
C SER A 359 -8.70 11.92 2.96
N THR A 360 -9.10 10.79 3.55
CA THR A 360 -10.21 10.74 4.51
C THR A 360 -9.80 11.38 5.83
N VAL A 361 -8.62 11.05 6.35
CA VAL A 361 -8.06 11.63 7.59
C VAL A 361 -8.00 13.17 7.47
N TYR A 362 -7.41 13.68 6.39
CA TYR A 362 -7.19 15.12 6.17
C TYR A 362 -8.30 15.81 5.36
N ARG A 363 -9.40 15.12 5.07
CA ARG A 363 -10.58 15.66 4.37
C ARG A 363 -10.26 16.33 3.03
N THR A 364 -9.34 15.75 2.25
CA THR A 364 -8.89 16.33 0.98
C THR A 364 -9.60 15.78 -0.25
N SER A 365 -10.28 14.63 -0.16
CA SER A 365 -10.85 13.95 -1.32
C SER A 365 -12.37 14.00 -1.44
N GLY A 366 -13.15 14.15 -0.37
CA GLY A 366 -14.61 14.06 -0.44
C GLY A 366 -15.29 15.12 -1.34
N TYR A 367 -16.46 14.79 -1.87
CA TYR A 367 -17.37 15.78 -2.45
C TYR A 367 -18.24 16.39 -1.36
N GLU A 368 -17.91 17.63 -1.02
CA GLU A 368 -18.59 18.40 0.02
C GLU A 368 -19.71 19.26 -0.55
N TYR A 369 -20.91 19.17 0.01
CA TYR A 369 -22.07 19.93 -0.44
C TYR A 369 -22.04 21.37 0.07
N VAL A 370 -22.46 22.31 -0.78
CA VAL A 370 -22.50 23.75 -0.44
C VAL A 370 -23.40 23.99 0.76
N GLY A 371 -22.97 24.87 1.68
CA GLY A 371 -23.73 25.24 2.88
C GLY A 371 -23.71 24.19 4.00
N ARG A 372 -22.85 23.18 3.89
CA ARG A 372 -22.63 22.15 4.92
C ARG A 372 -21.24 22.32 5.53
N ASP A 373 -21.14 22.01 6.82
CA ASP A 373 -19.87 21.97 7.54
C ASP A 373 -19.26 20.56 7.48
N TYR A 374 -17.97 20.51 7.17
CA TYR A 374 -17.15 19.30 7.10
C TYR A 374 -15.86 19.46 7.92
N THR A 375 -15.77 20.48 8.77
CA THR A 375 -14.61 20.68 9.65
C THR A 375 -14.48 19.53 10.64
N ASN A 376 -13.23 19.21 11.01
CA ASN A 376 -12.99 18.28 12.12
C ASN A 376 -13.53 18.91 13.41
N LEU A 377 -14.20 18.10 14.22
CA LEU A 377 -14.58 18.54 15.56
C LEU A 377 -13.32 18.76 16.41
N PRO A 378 -13.35 19.64 17.43
CA PRO A 378 -12.16 19.95 18.24
C PRO A 378 -11.52 18.75 18.96
N HIS A 379 -12.23 17.64 19.11
CA HIS A 379 -11.76 16.41 19.77
C HIS A 379 -11.30 15.33 18.77
N TYR A 380 -11.31 15.60 17.47
CA TYR A 380 -10.76 14.69 16.49
C TYR A 380 -9.24 14.86 16.45
N GLU A 381 -8.53 13.82 16.89
CA GLU A 381 -7.06 13.84 17.04
C GLU A 381 -6.36 12.77 16.18
N HIS A 382 -7.10 11.99 15.37
CA HIS A 382 -6.50 10.89 14.60
C HIS A 382 -5.55 11.38 13.50
N ASP A 383 -5.69 12.63 13.04
CA ASP A 383 -4.78 13.30 12.12
C ASP A 383 -3.50 13.83 12.79
N GLU A 384 -3.43 13.75 14.11
CA GLU A 384 -2.36 14.29 14.95
C GLU A 384 -1.53 13.21 15.68
N ILE A 385 -1.98 11.95 15.66
CA ILE A 385 -1.29 10.83 16.31
C ILE A 385 0.17 10.77 15.86
N GLY A 386 1.10 10.68 16.81
CA GLY A 386 2.51 10.53 16.51
C GLY A 386 3.18 11.74 15.86
N LEU A 387 2.56 12.94 15.90
CA LEU A 387 3.17 14.19 15.47
C LEU A 387 3.69 14.96 16.69
N ARG A 388 4.96 15.40 16.67
CA ARG A 388 5.50 16.26 17.74
C ARG A 388 4.81 17.61 17.82
N SER A 389 4.22 18.08 16.72
CA SER A 389 3.56 19.38 16.67
C SER A 389 2.23 19.41 17.41
N SER A 390 1.62 18.25 17.70
CA SER A 390 0.36 18.17 18.46
C SER A 390 0.59 18.03 19.97
N GLY A 391 1.79 17.67 20.41
CA GLY A 391 2.09 17.36 21.81
C GLY A 391 1.57 15.99 22.27
N LEU A 392 0.88 15.24 21.39
CA LEU A 392 0.33 13.91 21.70
C LEU A 392 1.41 12.84 21.89
N GLU A 393 2.68 13.12 21.56
CA GLU A 393 3.79 12.23 21.86
C GLU A 393 3.96 12.02 23.36
N SER A 394 3.58 13.01 24.18
CA SER A 394 3.59 12.93 25.65
C SER A 394 2.62 11.86 26.18
N ASN A 395 1.57 11.54 25.41
CA ASN A 395 0.63 10.45 25.69
C ASN A 395 1.15 9.07 25.23
N GLY A 396 2.34 9.00 24.64
CA GLY A 396 2.92 7.74 24.15
C GLY A 396 2.51 7.38 22.72
N THR A 397 2.01 8.33 21.93
CA THR A 397 1.63 8.09 20.52
C THR A 397 2.82 7.95 19.56
N GLY A 398 4.04 8.24 20.02
CA GLY A 398 5.27 8.17 19.23
C GLY A 398 5.55 9.45 18.44
N THR A 399 6.44 9.37 17.44
CA THR A 399 6.86 10.55 16.63
C THR A 399 6.93 10.27 15.12
N ASN A 400 6.34 9.16 14.68
CA ASN A 400 6.39 8.70 13.29
C ASN A 400 5.13 9.08 12.47
N GLY A 401 4.26 9.92 13.01
CA GLY A 401 3.00 10.34 12.41
C GLY A 401 1.88 9.31 12.47
N PRO A 402 0.68 9.69 11.98
CA PRO A 402 -0.57 9.01 12.35
C PRO A 402 -0.74 7.65 11.67
N CYS A 403 -0.29 7.51 10.43
CA CYS A 403 -0.39 6.25 9.69
C CYS A 403 0.46 5.17 10.38
N ILE A 404 1.72 5.47 10.67
CA ILE A 404 2.63 4.54 11.34
C ILE A 404 2.21 4.32 12.79
N GLY A 405 1.76 5.37 13.49
CA GLY A 405 1.27 5.31 14.86
C GLY A 405 0.14 4.30 15.06
N CYS A 406 -0.77 4.17 14.08
CA CYS A 406 -1.83 3.16 14.15
C CYS A 406 -1.41 1.81 13.59
N HIS A 407 -0.80 1.77 12.40
CA HIS A 407 -0.61 0.53 11.62
C HIS A 407 0.62 -0.29 12.02
N MET A 408 1.61 0.29 12.71
CA MET A 408 2.89 -0.37 12.97
C MET A 408 3.20 -0.56 14.47
N THR A 409 2.22 -0.43 15.35
CA THR A 409 2.42 -0.56 16.81
C THR A 409 2.10 -1.93 17.40
N SER A 410 1.66 -2.88 16.56
CA SER A 410 1.43 -4.27 16.97
C SER A 410 2.74 -5.08 16.98
N ALA A 411 2.69 -6.31 17.51
CA ALA A 411 3.81 -7.25 17.38
C ALA A 411 4.07 -7.69 15.92
N GLU A 412 3.07 -7.49 15.04
CA GLU A 412 3.16 -7.78 13.61
C GLU A 412 3.08 -6.48 12.78
N GLY A 413 3.88 -5.47 13.15
CA GLY A 413 3.80 -4.14 12.54
C GLY A 413 4.03 -4.09 11.03
N HIS A 414 4.73 -5.08 10.44
CA HIS A 414 4.92 -5.15 8.98
C HIS A 414 3.75 -5.80 8.24
N SER A 415 2.74 -6.31 8.96
CA SER A 415 1.47 -6.71 8.36
C SER A 415 0.60 -5.49 8.03
N LEU A 416 0.87 -4.34 8.69
CA LEU A 416 0.10 -3.10 8.65
C LEU A 416 -1.36 -3.25 9.11
N LYS A 417 -1.70 -4.39 9.74
CA LYS A 417 -3.06 -4.65 10.22
C LYS A 417 -3.25 -4.05 11.61
N VAL A 418 -4.30 -3.23 11.74
CA VAL A 418 -4.71 -2.61 13.01
C VAL A 418 -5.64 -3.54 13.80
N VAL A 419 -6.38 -4.40 13.11
CA VAL A 419 -7.33 -5.36 13.68
C VAL A 419 -7.12 -6.75 13.09
N GLN A 420 -7.52 -7.77 13.85
CA GLN A 420 -7.68 -9.13 13.32
C GLN A 420 -9.12 -9.29 12.85
N GLU A 421 -9.29 -9.91 11.69
CA GLU A 421 -10.58 -10.18 11.09
C GLU A 421 -10.77 -11.68 10.93
N GLU A 422 -12.02 -12.13 10.90
CA GLU A 422 -12.35 -13.50 10.54
C GLU A 422 -11.84 -13.83 9.13
N ASN A 423 -11.40 -15.08 8.93
CA ASN A 423 -10.96 -15.55 7.62
C ASN A 423 -12.18 -16.05 6.81
N ASP A 424 -12.98 -15.12 6.30
CA ASP A 424 -14.14 -15.41 5.45
C ASP A 424 -14.06 -14.59 4.15
N ALA A 425 -13.46 -15.19 3.12
CA ALA A 425 -13.25 -14.56 1.82
C ALA A 425 -14.56 -14.07 1.15
N ALA A 426 -15.70 -14.73 1.42
CA ALA A 426 -16.99 -14.32 0.85
C ALA A 426 -17.50 -13.01 1.48
N LYS A 427 -17.20 -12.79 2.76
CA LYS A 427 -17.56 -11.56 3.48
C LYS A 427 -16.57 -10.41 3.28
N VAL A 428 -15.32 -10.69 2.91
CA VAL A 428 -14.30 -9.63 2.66
C VAL A 428 -14.82 -8.66 1.60
N LEU A 429 -15.39 -9.22 0.53
CA LEU A 429 -15.82 -8.49 -0.67
C LEU A 429 -16.99 -7.53 -0.40
N THR A 430 -17.86 -7.89 0.55
CA THR A 430 -18.96 -7.06 1.04
C THR A 430 -18.58 -6.22 2.26
N GLY A 431 -17.34 -6.33 2.76
CA GLY A 431 -16.88 -5.66 3.99
C GLY A 431 -17.50 -6.24 5.26
N GLY A 432 -18.15 -7.39 5.18
CA GLY A 432 -18.85 -8.05 6.28
C GLY A 432 -17.98 -8.91 7.19
N VAL A 433 -16.65 -8.95 7.00
CA VAL A 433 -15.77 -9.72 7.89
C VAL A 433 -15.78 -9.14 9.30
N GLY A 434 -16.07 -10.00 10.28
CA GLY A 434 -16.07 -9.68 11.69
C GLY A 434 -14.67 -9.39 12.25
N ILE A 435 -14.54 -8.31 13.03
CA ILE A 435 -13.36 -8.00 13.83
C ILE A 435 -13.33 -8.91 15.05
N THR A 436 -12.27 -9.71 15.18
CA THR A 436 -12.11 -10.67 16.28
C THR A 436 -11.20 -10.15 17.39
N ALA A 437 -10.25 -9.28 17.06
CA ALA A 437 -9.33 -8.67 18.03
C ALA A 437 -8.78 -7.33 17.54
N ILE A 438 -8.32 -6.49 18.46
CA ILE A 438 -7.54 -5.27 18.16
C ILE A 438 -6.05 -5.62 18.22
N SER A 439 -5.33 -5.40 17.12
CA SER A 439 -3.89 -5.69 17.03
C SER A 439 -3.04 -4.47 17.41
N SER A 440 -3.49 -3.27 17.02
CA SER A 440 -2.81 -2.03 17.32
C SER A 440 -2.84 -1.72 18.81
N ARG A 441 -1.70 -1.26 19.33
CA ARG A 441 -1.60 -0.79 20.72
C ARG A 441 -2.04 0.66 20.86
N MET A 442 -2.32 1.36 19.75
CA MET A 442 -2.60 2.80 19.76
C MET A 442 -3.97 3.13 20.34
N CYS A 443 -5.00 2.31 20.11
CA CYS A 443 -6.36 2.64 20.52
C CYS A 443 -6.48 2.88 22.03
N VAL A 444 -5.83 2.04 22.85
CA VAL A 444 -5.93 2.11 24.33
C VAL A 444 -5.19 3.30 24.94
N VAL A 445 -4.36 4.00 24.16
CA VAL A 445 -3.66 5.21 24.61
C VAL A 445 -4.65 6.33 24.89
N CYS A 446 -5.64 6.50 24.03
CA CYS A 446 -6.66 7.56 24.16
C CYS A 446 -8.03 7.01 24.57
N HIS A 447 -8.39 5.82 24.09
CA HIS A 447 -9.71 5.23 24.31
C HIS A 447 -9.69 4.22 25.47
N SER A 448 -9.92 4.71 26.68
CA SER A 448 -9.94 3.91 27.91
C SER A 448 -11.27 4.04 28.66
N GLY A 449 -11.47 3.20 29.69
CA GLY A 449 -12.68 3.23 30.52
C GLY A 449 -13.96 3.03 29.71
N ALA A 450 -14.90 3.98 29.83
CA ALA A 450 -16.19 3.92 29.14
C ALA A 450 -16.08 4.09 27.61
N ASP A 451 -15.00 4.69 27.11
CA ASP A 451 -14.74 4.89 25.68
C ASP A 451 -13.84 3.79 25.08
N ALA A 452 -13.53 2.74 25.83
CA ALA A 452 -12.63 1.68 25.38
C ALA A 452 -13.03 1.06 24.03
N ARG A 453 -12.09 1.03 23.08
CA ARG A 453 -12.27 0.36 21.79
C ARG A 453 -11.99 -1.13 21.92
N THR A 454 -13.06 -1.91 21.97
CA THR A 454 -13.04 -3.38 21.98
C THR A 454 -13.30 -3.92 20.57
N ALA A 455 -12.98 -5.19 20.31
CA ALA A 455 -13.35 -5.84 19.05
C ALA A 455 -14.85 -5.70 18.75
N SER A 456 -15.70 -5.86 19.78
CA SER A 456 -17.16 -5.72 19.64
C SER A 456 -17.61 -4.30 19.30
N SER A 457 -17.00 -3.27 19.90
CA SER A 457 -17.39 -1.89 19.62
C SER A 457 -16.90 -1.45 18.23
N MET A 458 -15.69 -1.85 17.84
CA MET A 458 -15.17 -1.60 16.50
C MET A 458 -15.99 -2.32 15.43
N GLN A 459 -16.45 -3.55 15.71
CA GLN A 459 -17.34 -4.28 14.82
C GLN A 459 -18.67 -3.54 14.62
N ARG A 460 -19.27 -3.01 15.68
CA ARG A 460 -20.51 -2.21 15.57
C ARG A 460 -20.31 -0.95 14.72
N GLU A 461 -19.20 -0.24 14.88
CA GLU A 461 -18.87 0.93 14.05
C GLU A 461 -18.73 0.55 12.57
N LYS A 462 -18.03 -0.56 12.29
CA LYS A 462 -17.86 -1.09 10.93
C LYS A 462 -19.18 -1.49 10.29
N GLU A 463 -20.05 -2.19 11.02
CA GLU A 463 -21.37 -2.61 10.55
C GLU A 463 -22.28 -1.41 10.28
N GLY A 464 -22.31 -0.43 11.19
CA GLY A 464 -23.05 0.81 11.01
C GLY A 464 -22.59 1.60 9.78
N PHE A 465 -21.28 1.71 9.60
CA PHE A 465 -20.67 2.34 8.43
C PHE A 465 -21.05 1.64 7.12
N ASN A 466 -20.92 0.31 7.07
CA ASN A 466 -21.30 -0.47 5.89
C ASN A 466 -22.81 -0.37 5.61
N ALA A 467 -23.64 -0.38 6.65
CA ALA A 467 -25.09 -0.18 6.51
C ALA A 467 -25.44 1.21 5.96
N ALA A 468 -24.74 2.25 6.40
CA ALA A 468 -24.92 3.60 5.89
C ALA A 468 -24.48 3.72 4.42
N LEU A 469 -23.36 3.10 4.04
CA LEU A 469 -22.96 2.99 2.62
C LEU A 469 -23.96 2.19 1.81
N ALA A 470 -24.54 1.13 2.36
CA ALA A 470 -25.57 0.32 1.70
C ALA A 470 -26.83 1.16 1.42
N ALA A 471 -27.23 2.00 2.37
CA ALA A 471 -28.33 2.94 2.19
C ALA A 471 -28.03 3.96 1.07
N LEU A 472 -26.80 4.48 1.00
CA LEU A 472 -26.37 5.35 -0.10
C LEU A 472 -26.35 4.63 -1.45
N ALA A 473 -25.80 3.42 -1.53
CA ALA A 473 -25.82 2.59 -2.73
C ALA A 473 -27.26 2.33 -3.21
N LYS A 474 -28.18 2.06 -2.28
CA LYS A 474 -29.59 1.85 -2.59
C LYS A 474 -30.26 3.14 -3.07
N ALA A 475 -29.99 4.27 -2.44
CA ALA A 475 -30.51 5.57 -2.87
C ALA A 475 -30.05 5.89 -4.31
N LEU A 476 -28.77 5.65 -4.62
CA LEU A 476 -28.21 5.79 -5.97
C LEU A 476 -28.87 4.83 -6.97
N LYS A 477 -29.02 3.55 -6.62
CA LYS A 477 -29.69 2.54 -7.45
C LYS A 477 -31.13 2.92 -7.78
N ASN A 478 -31.90 3.43 -6.81
CA ASN A 478 -33.27 3.87 -7.02
C ASN A 478 -33.39 5.08 -7.97
N ARG A 479 -32.32 5.85 -8.13
CA ARG A 479 -32.22 6.93 -9.13
C ARG A 479 -31.62 6.47 -10.48
N GLY A 480 -31.39 5.16 -10.64
CA GLY A 480 -30.82 4.58 -11.86
C GLY A 480 -29.29 4.63 -11.94
N PHE A 481 -28.59 5.01 -10.87
CA PHE A 481 -27.14 4.95 -10.77
C PHE A 481 -26.71 3.63 -10.15
N VAL A 482 -26.73 2.57 -10.95
CA VAL A 482 -26.34 1.23 -10.49
C VAL A 482 -24.83 1.12 -10.48
N PHE A 483 -24.27 0.89 -9.29
CA PHE A 483 -22.88 0.51 -9.11
C PHE A 483 -22.63 -0.89 -9.70
N ARG A 484 -21.55 -1.04 -10.45
CA ARG A 484 -21.09 -2.29 -11.02
C ARG A 484 -19.72 -2.61 -10.43
N GLY A 485 -19.51 -3.88 -10.09
CA GLY A 485 -18.18 -4.38 -9.80
C GLY A 485 -17.36 -4.61 -11.06
N ASN A 486 -16.04 -4.52 -10.92
CA ASN A 486 -15.01 -4.92 -11.90
C ASN A 486 -15.17 -4.39 -13.37
N PRO A 487 -14.57 -3.24 -13.73
CA PRO A 487 -14.01 -2.25 -12.83
C PRO A 487 -15.15 -1.53 -12.08
N ALA A 488 -14.92 -1.33 -10.78
CA ALA A 488 -15.85 -0.63 -9.88
C ALA A 488 -16.25 0.74 -10.47
N SER A 489 -17.48 0.85 -10.96
CA SER A 489 -17.95 2.04 -11.66
C SER A 489 -19.48 2.12 -11.68
N PHE A 490 -20.03 3.23 -12.17
CA PHE A 490 -21.48 3.42 -12.29
C PHE A 490 -21.94 3.24 -13.74
N SER A 491 -23.03 2.50 -13.90
CA SER A 491 -23.62 2.15 -15.21
C SER A 491 -24.21 3.35 -15.95
N ASN A 492 -24.80 4.30 -15.23
CA ASN A 492 -25.36 5.51 -15.81
C ASN A 492 -24.33 6.63 -15.79
N LYS A 493 -24.09 7.24 -16.95
CA LYS A 493 -23.19 8.39 -17.14
C LYS A 493 -23.94 9.70 -17.35
N ASN A 494 -25.27 9.67 -17.32
CA ASN A 494 -26.08 10.88 -17.29
C ASN A 494 -26.36 11.22 -15.82
N TRP A 495 -25.56 12.12 -15.28
CA TRP A 495 -25.63 12.58 -13.89
C TRP A 495 -26.72 13.64 -13.69
N GLN A 496 -27.34 14.10 -14.77
CA GLN A 496 -28.46 15.05 -14.75
C GLN A 496 -29.83 14.35 -14.86
N THR A 497 -29.89 13.04 -15.11
CA THR A 497 -31.19 12.36 -15.30
C THR A 497 -31.95 12.12 -14.01
N ASP A 498 -33.25 12.40 -14.05
CA ASP A 498 -34.22 11.87 -13.10
C ASP A 498 -34.83 10.55 -13.62
N ARG A 499 -34.05 9.46 -13.61
CA ARG A 499 -34.56 8.14 -14.01
C ARG A 499 -35.45 7.46 -12.96
N GLY A 500 -35.75 8.14 -11.84
CA GLY A 500 -36.54 7.62 -10.72
C GLY A 500 -37.90 8.30 -10.51
N GLY A 501 -38.26 9.29 -11.32
CA GLY A 501 -39.57 9.97 -11.23
C GLY A 501 -39.79 10.81 -9.97
N ILE A 502 -38.74 11.17 -9.24
CA ILE A 502 -38.84 11.96 -8.00
C ILE A 502 -38.77 13.48 -8.29
N GLY A 503 -38.56 13.89 -9.55
CA GLY A 503 -38.48 15.28 -9.97
C GLY A 503 -37.23 15.99 -9.43
N GLY A 504 -36.84 17.09 -10.08
CA GLY A 504 -35.87 18.06 -9.53
C GLY A 504 -34.41 17.92 -9.94
N PHE A 505 -34.00 16.90 -10.71
CA PHE A 505 -32.67 16.89 -11.35
C PHE A 505 -32.73 17.42 -12.77
N GLY A 506 -31.75 18.23 -13.16
CA GLY A 506 -31.69 18.92 -14.43
C GLY A 506 -30.33 19.58 -14.69
N ALA A 507 -30.30 20.56 -15.59
CA ALA A 507 -29.10 21.34 -15.85
C ALA A 507 -28.55 21.94 -14.54
N GLY A 508 -27.24 21.83 -14.32
CA GLY A 508 -26.58 22.34 -13.12
C GLY A 508 -26.67 21.46 -11.86
N THR A 509 -27.36 20.31 -11.90
CA THR A 509 -27.41 19.38 -10.75
C THR A 509 -26.44 18.20 -10.87
N GLY A 510 -25.80 18.05 -12.03
CA GLY A 510 -25.05 16.84 -12.40
C GLY A 510 -23.82 16.55 -11.54
N GLY A 511 -23.02 17.57 -11.21
CA GLY A 511 -21.82 17.34 -10.42
C GLY A 511 -22.12 16.95 -8.98
N ARG A 512 -23.17 17.48 -8.35
CA ARG A 512 -23.66 17.03 -7.03
C ARG A 512 -24.13 15.57 -7.02
N THR A 513 -24.77 15.12 -8.11
CA THR A 513 -25.20 13.72 -8.27
C THR A 513 -24.00 12.80 -8.48
N LEU A 514 -23.05 13.20 -9.33
CA LEU A 514 -21.76 12.51 -9.44
C LEU A 514 -20.99 12.53 -8.11
N GLY A 515 -21.09 13.61 -7.34
CA GLY A 515 -20.48 13.77 -6.02
C GLY A 515 -20.97 12.75 -5.01
N ALA A 516 -22.28 12.45 -5.00
CA ALA A 516 -22.83 11.38 -4.15
C ALA A 516 -22.26 10.00 -4.53
N ALA A 517 -22.20 9.71 -5.83
CA ALA A 517 -21.63 8.47 -6.36
C ALA A 517 -20.11 8.38 -6.07
N PHE A 518 -19.40 9.51 -6.15
CA PHE A 518 -18.00 9.64 -5.80
C PHE A 518 -17.78 9.36 -4.31
N ASN A 519 -18.58 9.96 -3.41
CA ASN A 519 -18.47 9.73 -1.98
C ASN A 519 -18.71 8.26 -1.59
N PHE A 520 -19.67 7.59 -2.23
CA PHE A 520 -19.86 6.14 -2.06
C PHE A 520 -18.59 5.38 -2.47
N ASN A 521 -18.04 5.66 -3.65
CA ASN A 521 -16.84 4.99 -4.15
C ASN A 521 -15.62 5.25 -3.28
N LEU A 522 -15.38 6.51 -2.90
CA LEU A 522 -14.31 6.94 -2.00
C LEU A 522 -14.34 6.13 -0.70
N LEU A 523 -15.46 6.16 0.01
CA LEU A 523 -15.61 5.53 1.32
C LEU A 523 -15.66 4.01 1.23
N ARG A 524 -16.09 3.43 0.10
CA ARG A 524 -15.99 1.98 -0.12
C ARG A 524 -14.54 1.53 -0.35
N ARG A 525 -13.70 2.40 -0.91
CA ARG A 525 -12.26 2.17 -1.14
C ARG A 525 -11.40 2.51 0.08
N ASP A 526 -11.95 3.26 1.04
CA ASP A 526 -11.40 3.41 2.38
C ASP A 526 -12.16 2.52 3.38
N THR A 527 -11.78 1.25 3.43
CA THR A 527 -12.40 0.26 4.32
C THR A 527 -12.25 0.62 5.81
N GLY A 528 -11.34 1.53 6.16
CA GLY A 528 -11.09 2.02 7.51
C GLY A 528 -11.73 3.38 7.80
N ALA A 529 -12.56 3.94 6.91
CA ALA A 529 -13.10 5.30 7.07
C ALA A 529 -13.91 5.51 8.37
N TYR A 530 -14.51 4.43 8.90
CA TYR A 530 -15.20 4.42 10.20
C TYR A 530 -14.26 4.62 11.40
N VAL A 531 -12.93 4.64 11.17
CA VAL A 531 -11.89 4.97 12.16
C VAL A 531 -11.06 6.15 11.69
N HIS A 532 -10.64 6.17 10.42
CA HIS A 532 -9.78 7.23 9.88
C HIS A 532 -10.36 8.62 10.12
N ASN A 533 -11.62 8.84 9.77
CA ASN A 533 -12.37 10.05 10.13
C ASN A 533 -13.88 9.75 10.07
N ASN A 534 -14.39 9.14 11.15
CA ASN A 534 -15.77 8.70 11.21
C ASN A 534 -16.77 9.85 11.10
N ILE A 535 -16.45 11.02 11.67
CA ILE A 535 -17.28 12.24 11.59
C ILE A 535 -17.41 12.69 10.13
N TYR A 536 -16.28 12.81 9.41
CA TYR A 536 -16.28 13.20 8.02
C TYR A 536 -16.98 12.17 7.12
N ALA A 537 -16.69 10.88 7.31
CA ALA A 537 -17.31 9.79 6.57
C ALA A 537 -18.84 9.77 6.76
N LYS A 538 -19.31 9.83 8.01
CA LYS A 538 -20.73 9.95 8.34
C LYS A 538 -21.37 11.15 7.64
N ARG A 539 -20.72 12.32 7.69
CA ARG A 539 -21.24 13.54 7.07
C ARG A 539 -21.35 13.45 5.55
N LEU A 540 -20.33 12.91 4.87
CA LEU A 540 -20.37 12.68 3.43
C LEU A 540 -21.51 11.73 3.04
N ILE A 541 -21.69 10.62 3.77
CA ILE A 541 -22.77 9.66 3.49
C ILE A 541 -24.13 10.33 3.72
N HIS A 542 -24.31 11.00 4.86
CA HIS A 542 -25.54 11.71 5.22
C HIS A 542 -25.96 12.69 4.12
N ASP A 543 -25.07 13.59 3.72
CA ASP A 543 -25.40 14.63 2.74
C ASP A 543 -25.58 14.07 1.33
N SER A 544 -24.88 12.99 0.99
CA SER A 544 -25.07 12.29 -0.28
C SER A 544 -26.45 11.62 -0.36
N ILE A 545 -26.89 10.95 0.71
CA ILE A 545 -28.25 10.39 0.79
C ILE A 545 -29.28 11.50 0.72
N HIS A 546 -29.10 12.56 1.51
CA HIS A 546 -29.98 13.72 1.50
C HIS A 546 -30.13 14.26 0.07
N TRP A 547 -29.02 14.52 -0.63
CA TRP A 547 -29.05 15.01 -2.00
C TRP A 547 -29.75 14.05 -2.97
N ILE A 548 -29.39 12.77 -2.96
CA ILE A 548 -29.91 11.79 -3.93
C ILE A 548 -31.40 11.51 -3.73
N VAL A 549 -31.88 11.53 -2.49
CA VAL A 549 -33.31 11.31 -2.22
C VAL A 549 -34.10 12.59 -2.44
N ASN A 550 -33.65 13.73 -1.90
CA ASN A 550 -34.44 14.97 -1.91
C ASN A 550 -34.30 15.82 -3.18
N GLY A 551 -33.19 15.68 -3.90
CA GLY A 551 -32.82 16.65 -4.92
C GLY A 551 -32.58 18.06 -4.35
N PRO A 552 -32.53 19.09 -5.21
CA PRO A 552 -32.22 20.46 -4.79
C PRO A 552 -33.29 21.12 -3.93
N ASN A 553 -34.56 20.68 -4.02
CA ASN A 553 -35.70 21.35 -3.39
C ASN A 553 -36.40 20.48 -2.32
N GLY A 554 -36.01 19.22 -2.13
CA GLY A 554 -36.66 18.32 -1.18
C GLY A 554 -36.19 18.53 0.26
N ALA A 555 -37.05 18.20 1.21
CA ALA A 555 -36.84 18.46 2.64
C ALA A 555 -37.06 17.23 3.53
N VAL A 556 -37.02 16.01 2.98
CA VAL A 556 -37.18 14.79 3.79
C VAL A 556 -35.93 14.61 4.65
N SER A 557 -36.09 14.32 5.94
CA SER A 557 -34.97 14.00 6.83
C SER A 557 -34.22 12.76 6.31
N VAL A 558 -32.91 12.64 6.57
CA VAL A 558 -32.15 11.45 6.17
C VAL A 558 -32.72 10.17 6.78
N GLU A 559 -33.26 10.24 8.00
CA GLU A 559 -33.98 9.11 8.60
C GLU A 559 -35.13 8.63 7.70
N ASN A 560 -36.05 9.54 7.37
CA ASN A 560 -37.23 9.20 6.57
C ASN A 560 -36.85 8.81 5.15
N ALA A 561 -35.81 9.46 4.59
CA ALA A 561 -35.22 9.08 3.32
C ALA A 561 -34.78 7.61 3.33
N ILE A 562 -34.03 7.17 4.33
CA ILE A 562 -33.56 5.78 4.45
C ILE A 562 -34.74 4.82 4.66
N ARG A 563 -35.68 5.15 5.54
CA ARG A 563 -36.88 4.32 5.81
C ARG A 563 -37.72 4.10 4.54
N SER A 564 -37.80 5.11 3.68
CA SER A 564 -38.56 5.07 2.42
C SER A 564 -37.93 4.21 1.32
N LEU A 565 -36.63 3.88 1.42
CA LEU A 565 -35.96 3.06 0.41
C LEU A 565 -36.57 1.65 0.39
N PRO A 566 -36.92 1.09 -0.78
CA PRO A 566 -37.40 -0.29 -0.88
C PRO A 566 -36.33 -1.28 -0.43
N ASN A 567 -36.74 -2.44 0.09
CA ASN A 567 -35.82 -3.53 0.37
C ASN A 567 -35.21 -4.08 -0.94
N ASP A 568 -34.02 -4.67 -0.83
CA ASP A 568 -33.28 -5.17 -1.99
C ASP A 568 -32.40 -6.36 -1.55
N PRO A 569 -32.85 -7.61 -1.75
CA PRO A 569 -32.13 -8.78 -1.25
C PRO A 569 -30.81 -9.07 -1.97
N ALA A 570 -30.53 -8.36 -3.08
CA ALA A 570 -29.33 -8.54 -3.89
C ALA A 570 -28.77 -7.18 -4.35
N LEU A 571 -28.60 -6.25 -3.39
CA LEU A 571 -28.00 -4.95 -3.67
C LEU A 571 -26.50 -5.12 -3.97
N ILE A 572 -26.06 -4.77 -5.17
CA ILE A 572 -24.62 -4.74 -5.51
C ILE A 572 -23.93 -3.69 -4.64
N PHE A 573 -22.89 -4.11 -3.92
CA PHE A 573 -22.23 -3.31 -2.89
C PHE A 573 -20.70 -3.45 -2.90
N GLY A 574 -20.18 -4.65 -3.17
CA GLY A 574 -18.73 -4.89 -3.23
C GLY A 574 -18.09 -4.38 -4.51
N LEU A 575 -16.80 -4.01 -4.42
CA LEU A 575 -16.00 -3.52 -5.55
C LEU A 575 -15.82 -4.59 -6.66
N ASP A 576 -15.97 -5.86 -6.30
CA ASP A 576 -15.93 -7.04 -7.13
C ASP A 576 -17.29 -7.43 -7.73
N GLY A 577 -18.37 -6.76 -7.29
CA GLY A 577 -19.74 -7.05 -7.72
C GLY A 577 -20.55 -7.89 -6.72
N SER A 578 -19.97 -8.24 -5.57
CA SER A 578 -20.70 -8.93 -4.51
C SER A 578 -21.90 -8.13 -3.99
N THR A 579 -22.92 -8.86 -3.55
CA THR A 579 -24.21 -8.30 -3.15
C THR A 579 -24.46 -8.43 -1.64
N ILE A 580 -25.29 -7.55 -1.10
CA ILE A 580 -25.81 -7.61 0.27
C ILE A 580 -27.34 -7.62 0.28
N ASN A 581 -27.92 -8.21 1.33
CA ASN A 581 -29.35 -8.10 1.60
C ASN A 581 -29.65 -6.76 2.29
N PHE A 582 -30.24 -5.81 1.58
CA PHE A 582 -30.68 -4.53 2.12
C PHE A 582 -32.12 -4.62 2.64
N ASP A 583 -32.27 -4.78 3.94
CA ASP A 583 -33.56 -4.93 4.63
C ASP A 583 -33.78 -3.89 5.73
N ASN A 584 -34.84 -4.05 6.54
CA ASN A 584 -35.17 -3.12 7.62
C ASN A 584 -34.14 -3.12 8.75
N ALA A 585 -33.38 -4.20 8.96
CA ALA A 585 -32.30 -4.23 9.95
C ALA A 585 -31.13 -3.37 9.47
N VAL A 586 -30.75 -3.50 8.19
CA VAL A 586 -29.71 -2.65 7.58
C VAL A 586 -30.12 -1.17 7.61
N LYS A 587 -31.38 -0.84 7.29
CA LYS A 587 -31.89 0.54 7.41
C LYS A 587 -31.76 1.06 8.84
N SER A 588 -32.12 0.26 9.83
CA SER A 588 -32.07 0.66 11.24
C SER A 588 -30.64 0.90 11.71
N ALA A 589 -29.70 0.03 11.31
CA ALA A 589 -28.27 0.20 11.59
C ALA A 589 -27.70 1.45 10.91
N ALA A 590 -28.06 1.71 9.65
CA ALA A 590 -27.66 2.91 8.92
C ALA A 590 -28.12 4.19 9.62
N ILE A 591 -29.40 4.22 10.05
CA ILE A 591 -29.99 5.35 10.78
C ILE A 591 -29.28 5.55 12.12
N ALA A 592 -29.06 4.48 12.88
CA ALA A 592 -28.38 4.57 14.17
C ALA A 592 -26.93 5.07 14.03
N TYR A 593 -26.21 4.63 13.00
CA TYR A 593 -24.84 5.08 12.73
C TYR A 593 -24.77 6.55 12.33
N LEU A 594 -25.66 6.99 11.43
CA LEU A 594 -25.68 8.36 10.92
C LEU A 594 -26.30 9.36 11.88
N LEU A 595 -27.28 8.98 12.70
CA LEU A 595 -27.99 9.92 13.58
C LEU A 595 -27.68 9.71 15.06
N GLY A 596 -26.79 8.77 15.38
CA GLY A 596 -26.19 8.64 16.70
C GLY A 596 -25.52 9.95 17.14
N THR A 597 -25.20 10.04 18.43
CA THR A 597 -24.84 11.26 19.17
C THR A 597 -23.71 12.13 18.61
N ASP A 598 -23.01 11.71 17.56
CA ASP A 598 -21.88 12.43 16.97
C ASP A 598 -22.28 13.41 15.85
N LEU A 599 -23.47 13.26 15.25
CA LEU A 599 -23.88 14.09 14.09
C LEU A 599 -24.89 15.20 14.41
N ASN A 600 -25.26 15.41 15.67
CA ASN A 600 -26.28 16.41 16.01
C ASN A 600 -25.69 17.84 15.99
N PRO A 601 -25.88 18.65 14.93
CA PRO A 601 -25.25 19.97 14.80
C PRO A 601 -26.00 21.03 15.60
N THR A 602 -27.18 20.69 16.13
CA THR A 602 -27.96 21.53 17.01
C THR A 602 -27.66 21.11 18.44
N GLY A 603 -26.63 21.74 19.02
CA GLY A 603 -26.21 21.48 20.39
C GLY A 603 -27.36 21.57 21.36
N THR A 604 -27.81 20.41 21.85
CA THR A 604 -28.35 20.15 23.19
C THR A 604 -28.54 18.64 23.29
N GLY A 605 -27.61 17.92 23.91
CA GLY A 605 -27.80 16.48 24.09
C GLY A 605 -26.58 15.69 24.53
N GLY A 606 -26.02 16.04 25.68
CA GLY A 606 -25.26 15.12 26.53
C GLY A 606 -23.92 14.67 25.97
N ALA A 607 -22.87 15.35 26.41
CA ALA A 607 -21.55 14.76 26.50
C ALA A 607 -21.64 13.39 27.19
N ARG A 608 -21.14 12.34 26.54
CA ARG A 608 -20.60 11.20 27.27
C ARG A 608 -19.13 11.52 27.61
N PRO A 609 -18.69 11.10 28.82
CA PRO A 609 -17.53 11.65 29.51
C PRO A 609 -16.21 11.50 28.74
#